data_AF-A0A960IKC8-F1
#
_entry.id   AF-A0A960IKC8-F1
#
_cell.length_a   1.000
_cell.length_b   1.000
_cell.length_c   1.000
_cell.angle_alpha   90.00
_cell.angle_beta   90.00
_cell.angle_gamma   90.00
#
_symmetry.space_group_name_H-M   'P 1'
#
loop_
_entity.id
_entity.type
_entity.pdbx_description
1 polymer ?
#
loop_
_entity_poly.entity_id
_entity_poly.type
_entity_poly.pdbx_seq_one_letter_code
_entity_poly.pdbx_strand_id
1 'polypeptide(L)'
;MADARRRFFDLLVGLSLGAVAGATFMGWQGQKTFTSLYLVQTADQANVAREIAAGRGEALAARIRGELPGYVETLDSQFEDAAGREWALWAVRDAYEAAGIDPPEAIASRLATLPERAECAPPPGVAPGAPAGP
;
A
#
# COMPACT_ATOMS: atom_id res chain seq x y z
N MET A 1 22.42 29.51 -41.22
CA MET A 1 21.25 29.64 -40.30
C MET A 1 20.18 28.56 -40.50
N ALA A 2 19.96 28.03 -41.71
CA ALA A 2 18.93 27.00 -41.96
C ALA A 2 19.16 25.66 -41.21
N ASP A 3 20.40 25.18 -41.11
CA ASP A 3 20.72 23.90 -40.46
C ASP A 3 20.51 23.89 -38.95
N ALA A 4 20.77 25.01 -38.26
CA ALA A 4 20.55 25.14 -36.82
C ALA A 4 19.06 25.04 -36.47
N ARG A 5 18.20 25.63 -37.32
CA ARG A 5 16.74 25.57 -37.16
C ARG A 5 16.20 24.16 -37.38
N ARG A 6 16.73 23.43 -38.37
CA ARG A 6 16.36 22.02 -38.63
C ARG A 6 16.75 21.11 -37.46
N ARG A 7 17.98 21.21 -36.96
CA ARG A 7 18.44 20.43 -35.81
C ARG A 7 17.65 20.72 -34.53
N PHE A 8 17.26 21.97 -34.33
CA PHE A 8 16.40 22.36 -33.20
C PHE A 8 15.00 21.72 -33.32
N PHE A 9 14.40 21.72 -34.50
CA PHE A 9 13.12 21.04 -34.73
C PHE A 9 13.23 19.52 -34.54
N ASP A 10 14.28 18.89 -35.04
CA ASP A 10 14.50 17.44 -34.87
C ASP A 10 14.62 17.08 -33.37
N LEU A 11 15.28 17.93 -32.57
CA LEU A 11 15.39 17.76 -31.12
C LEU A 11 14.03 17.96 -30.41
N LEU A 12 13.25 18.96 -30.79
CA LEU A 12 11.91 19.16 -30.24
C LEU A 12 10.98 17.99 -30.57
N VAL A 13 11.01 17.48 -31.80
CA VAL A 13 10.22 16.30 -32.20
C VAL A 13 10.64 15.07 -31.41
N GLY A 14 11.96 14.84 -31.25
CA GLY A 14 12.47 13.75 -30.42
C GLY A 14 12.02 13.85 -28.96
N LEU A 15 12.06 15.05 -28.38
CA LEU A 15 11.61 15.32 -27.01
C LEU A 15 10.10 15.07 -26.86
N SER A 16 9.29 15.56 -27.80
CA SER A 16 7.83 15.38 -27.79
C SER A 16 7.45 13.90 -27.93
N LEU A 17 8.10 13.16 -28.83
CA LEU A 17 7.88 11.72 -28.99
C LEU A 17 8.29 10.95 -27.73
N GLY A 18 9.43 11.30 -27.12
CA GLY A 18 9.86 10.72 -25.84
C GLY A 18 8.85 10.96 -24.72
N ALA A 19 8.32 12.18 -24.60
CA ALA A 19 7.32 12.52 -23.59
C ALA A 19 6.02 11.73 -23.77
N VAL A 20 5.52 11.60 -24.99
CA VAL A 20 4.30 10.82 -25.28
C VAL A 20 4.52 9.33 -25.01
N ALA A 21 5.63 8.77 -25.45
CA ALA A 21 5.98 7.37 -25.19
C ALA A 21 6.10 7.09 -23.69
N GLY A 22 6.76 7.99 -22.94
CA GLY A 22 6.88 7.88 -21.48
C GLY A 22 5.51 7.92 -20.78
N ALA A 23 4.65 8.88 -21.14
CA ALA A 23 3.32 9.03 -20.54
C ALA A 23 2.43 7.81 -20.78
N THR A 24 2.43 7.26 -22.00
CA THR A 24 1.64 6.06 -22.33
C THR A 24 2.17 4.81 -21.61
N PHE A 25 3.49 4.64 -21.51
CA PHE A 25 4.09 3.53 -20.78
C PHE A 25 3.77 3.59 -19.28
N MET A 26 3.91 4.77 -18.66
CA MET A 26 3.55 4.97 -17.25
C MET A 26 2.06 4.72 -17.00
N GLY A 27 1.18 5.23 -17.88
CA GLY A 27 -0.26 4.99 -17.77
C GLY A 27 -0.61 3.50 -17.84
N TRP A 28 0.01 2.77 -18.78
CA TRP A 28 -0.20 1.32 -18.91
C TRP A 28 0.31 0.53 -17.71
N GLN A 29 1.51 0.85 -17.21
CA GLN A 29 2.06 0.22 -16.00
C GLN A 29 1.18 0.52 -14.78
N GLY A 30 0.78 1.78 -14.59
CA GLY A 30 -0.10 2.18 -13.49
C GLY A 30 -1.44 1.45 -13.53
N GLN A 31 -2.06 1.36 -14.70
CA GLN A 31 -3.33 0.63 -14.87
C GLN A 31 -3.18 -0.87 -14.57
N LYS A 32 -2.08 -1.50 -15.01
CA LYS A 32 -1.81 -2.90 -14.72
C LYS A 32 -1.62 -3.16 -13.22
N THR A 33 -0.80 -2.36 -12.56
CA THR A 33 -0.57 -2.47 -11.11
C THR A 33 -1.87 -2.27 -10.35
N PHE A 34 -2.64 -1.22 -10.66
CA PHE A 34 -3.94 -0.98 -10.07
C PHE A 34 -4.90 -2.16 -10.26
N THR A 35 -5.00 -2.68 -11.49
CA THR A 35 -5.88 -3.81 -11.80
C THR A 35 -5.50 -5.04 -10.99
N SER A 36 -4.22 -5.37 -10.93
CA SER A 36 -3.74 -6.53 -10.16
C SER A 36 -4.05 -6.38 -8.67
N LEU A 37 -3.74 -5.23 -8.07
CA LEU A 37 -4.02 -4.96 -6.66
C LEU A 37 -5.52 -5.04 -6.35
N TYR A 38 -6.34 -4.42 -7.21
CA TYR A 38 -7.79 -4.42 -7.06
C TYR A 38 -8.38 -5.84 -7.13
N LEU A 39 -7.89 -6.67 -8.06
CA LEU A 39 -8.33 -8.05 -8.20
C LEU A 39 -7.97 -8.90 -6.97
N VAL A 40 -6.74 -8.78 -6.46
CA VAL A 40 -6.30 -9.50 -5.26
C VAL A 40 -7.16 -9.08 -4.06
N GLN A 41 -7.32 -7.77 -3.82
CA GLN A 41 -8.12 -7.26 -2.71
C GLN A 41 -9.59 -7.70 -2.80
N THR A 42 -10.17 -7.68 -3.99
CA THR A 42 -11.56 -8.12 -4.20
C THR A 42 -11.72 -9.62 -3.92
N ALA A 43 -10.76 -10.45 -4.37
CA ALA A 43 -10.77 -11.88 -4.12
C ALA A 43 -10.62 -12.19 -2.62
N ASP A 44 -9.75 -11.46 -1.91
CA ASP A 44 -9.56 -11.62 -0.47
C ASP A 44 -10.81 -11.25 0.32
N GLN A 45 -11.46 -10.13 -0.02
CA GLN A 45 -12.74 -9.74 0.61
C GLN A 45 -13.84 -10.77 0.36
N ALA A 46 -13.93 -11.32 -0.86
CA ALA A 46 -14.89 -12.36 -1.19
C ALA A 46 -14.61 -13.65 -0.39
N ASN A 47 -13.35 -14.03 -0.23
CA ASN A 47 -12.95 -15.18 0.58
C ASN A 47 -13.30 -14.97 2.06
N VAL A 48 -12.99 -13.81 2.64
CA VAL A 48 -13.36 -13.46 4.02
C VAL A 48 -14.88 -13.53 4.20
N ALA A 49 -15.65 -12.90 3.31
CA ALA A 49 -17.10 -12.93 3.35
C ALA A 49 -17.65 -14.36 3.28
N ARG A 50 -17.06 -15.21 2.42
CA ARG A 50 -17.45 -16.62 2.30
C ARG A 50 -17.19 -17.41 3.58
N GLU A 51 -16.03 -17.23 4.23
CA GLU A 51 -15.72 -17.94 5.48
C GLU A 51 -16.60 -17.47 6.64
N ILE A 52 -16.93 -16.16 6.71
CA ILE A 52 -17.88 -15.60 7.67
C ILE A 52 -19.27 -16.21 7.45
N ALA A 53 -19.77 -16.21 6.21
CA ALA A 53 -21.08 -16.78 5.88
C ALA A 53 -21.16 -18.29 6.16
N ALA A 54 -20.03 -18.99 6.11
CA ALA A 54 -19.93 -20.41 6.44
C ALA A 54 -19.70 -20.70 7.94
N GLY A 55 -19.73 -19.69 8.80
CA GLY A 55 -19.53 -19.83 10.25
C GLY A 55 -18.09 -20.16 10.67
N ARG A 56 -17.10 -19.98 9.77
CA ARG A 56 -15.68 -20.26 10.02
C ARG A 56 -14.84 -19.00 10.27
N GLY A 57 -15.48 -17.86 10.53
CA GLY A 57 -14.82 -16.57 10.73
C GLY A 57 -13.76 -16.59 11.83
N GLU A 58 -14.04 -17.23 12.98
CA GLU A 58 -13.08 -17.31 14.09
C GLU A 58 -11.87 -18.18 13.73
N ALA A 59 -12.07 -19.32 13.07
CA ALA A 59 -11.00 -20.20 12.62
C ALA A 59 -10.12 -19.50 11.57
N LEU A 60 -10.73 -18.75 10.65
CA LEU A 60 -10.01 -17.92 9.69
C LEU A 60 -9.18 -16.85 10.42
N ALA A 61 -9.76 -16.14 11.39
CA ALA A 61 -9.08 -15.09 12.14
C ALA A 61 -7.89 -15.65 12.93
N ALA A 62 -8.07 -16.80 13.58
CA ALA A 62 -6.98 -17.50 14.28
C ALA A 62 -5.84 -17.89 13.32
N ARG A 63 -6.17 -18.43 12.13
CA ARG A 63 -5.17 -18.76 11.11
C ARG A 63 -4.43 -17.51 10.64
N ILE A 64 -5.14 -16.45 10.28
CA ILE A 64 -4.52 -15.19 9.83
C ILE A 64 -3.55 -14.67 10.89
N ARG A 65 -3.97 -14.60 12.17
CA ARG A 65 -3.11 -14.17 13.28
C ARG A 65 -1.88 -15.05 13.48
N GLY A 66 -1.98 -16.36 13.20
CA GLY A 66 -0.85 -17.28 13.23
C GLY A 66 0.20 -17.00 12.14
N GLU A 67 -0.23 -16.50 10.98
CA GLU A 67 0.64 -16.17 9.84
C GLU A 67 1.21 -14.73 9.91
N LEU A 68 0.57 -13.82 10.64
CA LEU A 68 0.99 -12.41 10.76
C LEU A 68 2.48 -12.22 11.11
N PRO A 69 3.09 -12.98 12.04
CA PRO A 69 4.51 -12.85 12.32
C PRO A 69 5.39 -13.07 11.09
N GLY A 70 5.07 -14.08 10.27
CA GLY A 70 5.81 -14.36 9.04
C GLY A 70 5.71 -13.21 8.03
N TYR A 71 4.53 -12.59 7.91
CA TYR A 71 4.38 -11.41 7.06
C TYR A 71 5.21 -10.23 7.57
N VAL A 72 5.21 -9.97 8.88
CA VAL A 72 6.02 -8.91 9.49
C VAL A 72 7.52 -9.13 9.23
N GLU A 73 8.01 -10.36 9.31
CA GLU A 73 9.41 -10.69 9.01
C GLU A 73 9.75 -10.41 7.54
N THR A 74 8.84 -10.67 6.61
CA THR A 74 9.08 -10.41 5.19
C THR A 74 9.09 -8.91 4.84
N LEU A 75 8.38 -8.07 5.61
CA LEU A 75 8.25 -6.64 5.33
C LEU A 75 9.61 -5.93 5.20
N ASP A 76 10.57 -6.27 6.07
CA ASP A 76 11.91 -5.65 6.07
C ASP A 76 12.74 -6.04 4.85
N SER A 77 12.50 -7.23 4.29
CA SER A 77 13.28 -7.78 3.18
C SER A 77 12.70 -7.47 1.80
N GLN A 78 11.39 -7.17 1.71
CA GLN A 78 10.71 -7.02 0.43
C GLN A 78 10.25 -5.60 0.11
N PHE A 79 10.19 -4.70 1.09
CA PHE A 79 9.69 -3.34 0.88
C PHE A 79 10.72 -2.30 1.29
N GLU A 80 11.27 -1.59 0.31
CA GLU A 80 12.16 -0.43 0.55
C GLU A 80 11.39 0.78 1.10
N ASP A 81 10.09 0.88 0.83
CA ASP A 81 9.25 1.99 1.28
C ASP A 81 8.97 1.91 2.79
N ALA A 82 9.55 2.87 3.53
CA ALA A 82 9.38 2.99 4.97
C ALA A 82 7.92 3.31 5.36
N ALA A 83 7.21 4.11 4.55
CA ALA A 83 5.84 4.53 4.87
C ALA A 83 4.85 3.37 4.74
N GLY A 84 4.92 2.62 3.63
CA GLY A 84 4.11 1.42 3.44
C GLY A 84 4.39 0.34 4.48
N ARG A 85 5.65 0.19 4.90
CA ARG A 85 6.05 -0.74 5.97
C ARG A 85 5.44 -0.35 7.30
N GLU A 86 5.55 0.91 7.69
CA GLU A 86 5.00 1.41 8.95
C GLU A 86 3.47 1.23 8.97
N TRP A 87 2.79 1.56 7.87
CA TRP A 87 1.35 1.35 7.74
C TRP A 87 0.94 -0.13 7.91
N ALA A 88 1.71 -1.06 7.32
CA ALA A 88 1.46 -2.49 7.49
C ALA A 88 1.64 -2.93 8.95
N LEU A 89 2.69 -2.47 9.63
CA LEU A 89 2.90 -2.76 11.06
C LEU A 89 1.76 -2.20 11.93
N TRP A 90 1.25 -1.02 11.59
CA TRP A 90 0.06 -0.44 12.22
C TRP A 90 -1.17 -1.32 12.07
N ALA A 91 -1.45 -1.81 10.86
CA ALA A 91 -2.57 -2.70 10.62
C ALA A 91 -2.44 -4.02 11.39
N VAL A 92 -1.22 -4.55 11.53
CA VAL A 92 -0.94 -5.74 12.35
C VAL A 92 -1.21 -5.46 13.82
N ARG A 93 -0.76 -4.31 14.35
CA ARG A 93 -1.00 -3.93 15.75
C ARG A 93 -2.48 -3.82 16.06
N ASP A 94 -3.24 -3.14 15.21
CA ASP A 94 -4.69 -3.02 15.32
C ASP A 94 -5.39 -4.39 15.36
N ALA A 95 -4.91 -5.35 14.57
CA ALA A 95 -5.52 -6.68 14.52
C ALA A 95 -5.34 -7.45 15.85
N TYR A 96 -4.22 -7.26 16.55
CA TYR A 96 -3.99 -7.83 17.89
C TYR A 96 -4.75 -7.06 18.97
N GLU A 97 -4.74 -5.73 18.92
CA GLU A 97 -5.49 -4.86 19.85
C GLU A 97 -7.00 -5.15 19.78
N ALA A 98 -7.58 -5.21 18.58
CA ALA A 98 -8.99 -5.53 18.37
C ALA A 98 -9.37 -6.95 18.83
N ALA A 99 -8.39 -7.86 18.86
CA ALA A 99 -8.57 -9.21 19.37
C ALA A 99 -8.44 -9.29 20.90
N GLY A 100 -7.89 -8.27 21.56
CA GLY A 100 -7.55 -8.31 22.99
C GLY A 100 -6.47 -9.34 23.31
N ILE A 101 -5.53 -9.58 22.38
CA ILE A 101 -4.48 -10.58 22.52
C ILE A 101 -3.12 -9.90 22.39
N ASP A 102 -2.16 -10.28 23.22
CA ASP A 102 -0.79 -9.79 23.13
C ASP A 102 -0.09 -10.32 21.86
N PRO A 103 0.67 -9.46 21.14
CA PRO A 103 1.46 -9.91 20.00
C PRO A 103 2.53 -10.93 20.40
N PRO A 104 2.87 -11.91 19.53
CA PRO A 104 3.97 -12.83 19.76
C PRO A 104 5.31 -12.10 19.96
N GLU A 105 6.18 -12.66 20.82
CA GLU A 105 7.50 -12.08 21.16
C GLU A 105 8.33 -11.73 19.91
N ALA A 106 8.26 -12.56 18.88
CA ALA A 106 8.95 -12.36 17.60
C ALA A 106 8.67 -11.00 16.94
N ILE A 107 7.46 -10.43 17.13
CA ILE A 107 7.05 -9.16 16.53
C ILE A 107 6.73 -8.07 17.56
N ALA A 108 6.63 -8.41 18.84
CA ALA A 108 6.25 -7.48 19.90
C ALA A 108 7.15 -6.23 19.95
N SER A 109 8.47 -6.41 19.84
CA SER A 109 9.42 -5.29 19.82
C SER A 109 9.22 -4.36 18.63
N ARG A 110 8.92 -4.91 17.44
CA ARG A 110 8.67 -4.15 16.21
C ARG A 110 7.38 -3.34 16.29
N LEU A 111 6.34 -3.90 16.91
CA LEU A 111 5.07 -3.21 17.09
C LEU A 111 5.15 -2.14 18.19
N ALA A 112 5.99 -2.36 19.22
CA ALA A 112 6.21 -1.41 20.30
C ALA A 112 7.01 -0.15 19.88
N THR A 113 7.78 -0.21 18.79
CA THR A 113 8.50 0.95 18.25
C THR A 113 7.60 1.92 17.47
N LEU A 114 6.38 1.51 17.12
CA LEU A 114 5.44 2.39 16.46
C LEU A 114 4.95 3.48 17.43
N PRO A 115 4.85 4.75 17.01
CA PRO A 115 4.34 5.82 17.86
C PRO A 115 2.90 5.56 18.31
N GLU A 116 2.38 6.37 19.22
CA GLU A 116 0.95 6.33 19.53
C GLU A 116 0.15 7.03 18.43
N ARG A 117 -0.98 6.43 18.03
CA ARG A 117 -1.76 6.89 16.86
C ARG A 117 -2.34 8.29 17.05
N ALA A 118 -2.52 8.70 18.30
CA ALA A 118 -2.96 10.02 18.70
C ALA A 118 -2.00 11.13 18.22
N GLU A 119 -0.71 10.81 18.02
CA GLU A 119 0.29 11.74 17.53
C GLU A 119 0.20 11.96 16.00
N CYS A 120 -0.49 11.08 15.28
CA CYS A 120 -0.78 11.20 13.85
C CYS A 120 -2.21 11.67 13.55
N ALA A 121 -2.97 12.08 14.58
CA ALA A 121 -4.31 12.64 14.36
C ALA A 121 -4.18 13.92 13.51
N PRO A 122 -4.97 14.06 12.42
CA PRO A 122 -5.03 15.33 11.71
C PRO A 122 -5.40 16.43 12.70
N PRO A 123 -4.83 17.65 12.57
CA PRO A 123 -5.10 18.74 13.51
C PRO A 123 -6.61 18.94 13.66
N PRO A 124 -7.10 19.28 14.87
CA PRO A 124 -8.52 19.41 15.13
C PRO A 124 -9.17 20.35 14.12
N GLY A 125 -10.06 19.81 13.27
CA GLY A 125 -10.74 20.54 12.20
C GLY A 125 -10.57 19.97 10.79
N VAL A 126 -9.69 18.99 10.56
CA VAL A 126 -9.56 18.32 9.25
C VAL A 126 -10.26 16.96 9.28
N ALA A 127 -11.35 16.82 8.54
CA ALA A 127 -12.08 15.55 8.43
C ALA A 127 -11.25 14.49 7.68
N PRO A 128 -11.26 13.22 8.12
CA PRO A 128 -10.66 12.14 7.36
C PRO A 128 -11.36 12.00 6.00
N GLY A 129 -10.65 12.33 4.92
CA GLY A 129 -11.16 12.24 3.55
C GLY A 129 -11.36 13.56 2.80
N ALA A 130 -10.94 14.71 3.35
CA ALA A 130 -10.89 15.94 2.55
C ALA A 130 -9.81 15.81 1.45
N PRO A 131 -10.16 15.90 0.15
CA PRO A 131 -9.14 15.95 -0.90
C PRO A 131 -8.27 17.18 -0.67
N ALA A 132 -6.95 17.03 -0.79
CA ALA A 132 -6.05 18.17 -0.84
C ALA A 132 -6.52 19.09 -1.99
N GLY A 133 -6.97 20.29 -1.64
CA GLY A 133 -7.41 21.29 -2.61
C GLY A 133 -6.27 21.74 -3.53
N PRO A 134 -6.62 22.38 -4.66
CA PRO A 134 -5.70 22.70 -5.77
C PRO A 134 -4.53 23.59 -5.38
#